data_AF-A0A176FBW8-F1
#
_entry.id   AF-A0A176FBW8-F1
#
_cell.length_a   1.000
_cell.length_b   1.000
_cell.length_c   1.000
_cell.angle_alpha   90.00
_cell.angle_beta   90.00
_cell.angle_gamma   90.00
#
_symmetry.space_group_name_H-M   'P 1'
#
loop_
_entity.id
_entity.type
_entity.pdbx_description
1 polymer ?
#
loop_
_entity_poly.entity_id
_entity_poly.type
_entity_poly.pdbx_seq_one_letter_code
_entity_poly.pdbx_strand_id
1 'polypeptide(L)'
;MISGEKMKFPLKPLYAASFLAFGGIATPVLSNELDVEITETGGDGQIATCASSRVGGLNPNGDGFLAIRSGPGTQYRKIGELHNGEVVYVYEQRGQWAGVVYRTDRVGCGATQTRTVTHPSRGWVHTNWLRDLAG
;
A
#
# COMPACT_ATOMS: atom_id res chain seq x y z
N MET A 1 59.52 45.26 -22.12
CA MET A 1 60.23 45.40 -20.84
C MET A 1 59.42 44.64 -19.80
N ILE A 2 59.72 43.35 -19.62
CA ILE A 2 60.25 42.72 -18.40
C ILE A 2 59.65 43.24 -17.09
N SER A 3 58.85 42.39 -16.42
CA SER A 3 58.84 42.19 -14.97
C SER A 3 58.01 40.91 -14.74
N GLY A 4 58.58 39.77 -14.33
CA GLY A 4 58.87 39.49 -12.91
C GLY A 4 57.53 39.18 -12.23
N GLU A 5 57.20 37.96 -11.81
CA GLU A 5 57.83 37.31 -10.67
C GLU A 5 57.45 35.81 -10.58
N LYS A 6 58.41 35.02 -10.11
CA LYS A 6 58.31 33.58 -9.86
C LYS A 6 57.49 33.32 -8.60
N MET A 7 56.69 32.26 -8.56
CA MET A 7 56.56 31.48 -7.32
C MET A 7 56.41 29.98 -7.63
N LYS A 8 57.39 29.25 -7.14
CA LYS A 8 57.56 27.80 -7.22
C LYS A 8 57.17 27.25 -5.86
N PHE A 9 56.18 26.37 -5.79
CA PHE A 9 55.96 25.50 -4.64
C PHE A 9 55.66 24.09 -5.15
N PRO A 10 56.54 23.10 -4.90
CA PRO A 10 56.20 21.69 -5.02
C PRO A 10 55.51 21.25 -3.73
N LEU A 11 54.55 20.34 -3.80
CA LEU A 11 54.37 19.20 -2.87
C LEU A 11 53.14 18.38 -3.27
N LYS A 12 53.36 17.06 -3.24
CA LYS A 12 52.46 15.96 -3.63
C LYS A 12 51.30 15.81 -2.63
N PRO A 13 50.22 15.13 -3.02
CA PRO A 13 49.72 14.08 -2.13
C PRO A 13 49.68 12.73 -2.82
N LEU A 14 50.21 11.74 -2.11
CA LEU A 14 49.98 10.31 -2.30
C LEU A 14 48.47 10.06 -2.39
N TYR A 15 48.03 9.29 -3.38
CA TYR A 15 46.71 8.68 -3.38
C TYR A 15 46.64 7.63 -2.26
N ALA A 16 46.02 7.99 -1.14
CA ALA A 16 45.46 7.01 -0.22
C ALA A 16 44.05 6.67 -0.73
N ALA A 17 43.91 5.49 -1.35
CA ALA A 17 42.62 4.93 -1.71
C ALA A 17 41.91 4.46 -0.43
N SER A 18 41.24 5.38 0.25
CA SER A 18 40.27 5.04 1.29
C SER A 18 38.95 4.69 0.62
N PHE A 19 38.73 3.40 0.40
CA PHE A 19 37.38 2.89 0.13
C PHE A 19 36.56 3.07 1.41
N LEU A 20 35.76 4.13 1.47
CA LEU A 20 34.64 4.20 2.39
C LEU A 20 33.64 3.12 1.97
N ALA A 21 33.72 1.95 2.62
CA ALA A 21 32.66 0.97 2.58
C ALA A 21 31.44 1.59 3.28
N PHE A 22 30.59 2.27 2.51
CA PHE A 22 29.22 2.53 2.93
C PHE A 22 28.51 1.18 2.94
N GLY A 23 28.57 0.49 4.08
CA GLY A 23 27.71 -0.63 4.41
C GLY A 23 26.28 -0.13 4.56
N GLY A 24 25.61 0.11 3.44
CA GLY A 24 24.17 0.35 3.39
C GLY A 24 23.47 -0.96 3.73
N ILE A 25 23.12 -1.16 5.00
CA ILE A 25 22.13 -2.18 5.34
C ILE A 25 20.80 -1.60 4.86
N ALA A 26 20.38 -1.96 3.64
CA ALA A 26 19.01 -1.73 3.21
C ALA A 26 18.11 -2.51 4.16
N THR A 27 17.48 -1.81 5.11
CA THR A 27 16.40 -2.41 5.88
C THR A 27 15.29 -2.78 4.91
N PRO A 28 14.78 -4.02 4.91
CA PRO A 28 13.59 -4.32 4.14
C PRO A 28 12.46 -3.50 4.74
N VAL A 29 11.93 -2.55 3.96
CA VAL A 29 10.64 -1.94 4.28
C VAL A 29 9.62 -3.05 4.18
N LEU A 30 9.18 -3.60 5.32
CA LEU A 30 8.01 -4.47 5.41
C LEU A 30 6.76 -3.61 5.17
N SER A 31 6.62 -3.09 3.96
CA SER A 31 5.36 -2.55 3.50
C SER A 31 4.54 -3.75 3.05
N ASN A 32 3.34 -3.91 3.60
CA ASN A 32 2.34 -4.82 3.05
C ASN A 32 1.86 -4.20 1.72
N GLU A 33 2.76 -4.12 0.74
CA GLU A 33 2.51 -3.46 -0.54
C GLU A 33 1.48 -4.25 -1.34
N LEU A 34 0.72 -3.56 -2.16
CA LEU A 34 -0.20 -4.19 -3.09
C LEU A 34 0.50 -4.37 -4.43
N ASP A 35 0.31 -5.55 -5.04
CA ASP A 35 0.75 -5.79 -6.41
C ASP A 35 -0.18 -5.04 -7.39
N VAL A 36 -1.42 -4.80 -6.98
CA VAL A 36 -2.41 -3.98 -7.69
C VAL A 36 -3.02 -2.98 -6.72
N GLU A 37 -2.75 -1.70 -6.95
CA GLU A 37 -3.27 -0.62 -6.11
C GLU A 37 -4.80 -0.49 -6.20
N ILE A 38 -5.36 -0.04 -5.08
CA ILE A 38 -6.79 0.24 -4.92
C ILE A 38 -7.05 1.71 -5.26
N THR A 39 -8.07 1.96 -6.07
CA THR A 39 -8.48 3.28 -6.56
C THR A 39 -9.85 3.63 -6.01
N GLU A 40 -9.98 4.83 -5.45
CA GLU A 40 -11.26 5.45 -5.17
C GLU A 40 -11.68 6.28 -6.39
N THR A 41 -12.85 5.98 -6.95
CA THR A 41 -13.39 6.80 -8.06
C THR A 41 -13.93 8.10 -7.49
N GLY A 42 -13.54 9.23 -8.09
CA GLY A 42 -14.02 10.55 -7.66
C GLY A 42 -15.52 10.71 -7.88
N GLY A 43 -16.21 11.25 -6.86
CA GLY A 43 -17.62 11.65 -6.93
C GLY A 43 -17.80 13.17 -7.07
N ASP A 44 -19.03 13.63 -6.86
CA ASP A 44 -19.40 15.05 -6.85
C ASP A 44 -19.33 15.69 -5.44
N GLY A 45 -18.86 14.93 -4.46
CA GLY A 45 -18.78 15.34 -3.05
C GLY A 45 -20.12 15.29 -2.31
N GLN A 46 -21.19 14.79 -2.92
CA GLN A 46 -22.52 14.68 -2.29
C GLN A 46 -22.77 13.30 -1.67
N ILE A 47 -22.08 12.27 -2.17
CA ILE A 47 -22.22 10.88 -1.69
C ILE A 47 -20.87 10.30 -1.28
N ALA A 48 -20.92 9.31 -0.39
CA ALA A 48 -19.75 8.49 -0.10
C ALA A 48 -19.37 7.68 -1.36
N THR A 49 -18.11 7.77 -1.74
CA THR A 49 -17.47 7.02 -2.85
C THR A 49 -17.04 5.61 -2.44
N CYS A 50 -17.35 5.20 -1.21
CA CYS A 50 -17.06 3.88 -0.67
C CYS A 50 -18.31 3.34 0.03
N ALA A 51 -18.41 2.02 0.15
CA ALA A 51 -19.48 1.34 0.88
C ALA A 51 -18.94 0.56 2.08
N SER A 52 -19.71 0.45 3.16
CA SER A 52 -19.34 -0.40 4.30
C SER A 52 -19.99 -1.78 4.17
N SER A 53 -19.20 -2.81 4.45
CA SER A 53 -19.66 -4.20 4.47
C SER A 53 -19.11 -4.90 5.70
N ARG A 54 -19.78 -5.96 6.14
CA ARG A 54 -19.31 -6.87 7.18
C ARG A 54 -18.89 -8.19 6.55
N VAL A 55 -17.78 -8.75 7.03
CA VAL A 55 -17.37 -10.10 6.67
C VAL A 55 -18.33 -11.11 7.29
N GLY A 56 -18.89 -11.99 6.46
CA GLY A 56 -19.92 -12.94 6.88
C GLY A 56 -19.98 -14.21 6.04
N GLY A 57 -20.53 -15.28 6.63
CA GLY A 57 -20.73 -16.57 5.96
C GLY A 57 -19.47 -17.44 5.88
N LEU A 58 -18.41 -17.12 6.63
CA LEU A 58 -17.26 -18.01 6.75
C LEU A 58 -17.63 -19.23 7.59
N ASN A 59 -17.17 -20.42 7.16
CA ASN A 59 -17.38 -21.67 7.90
C ASN A 59 -16.38 -21.75 9.07
N PRO A 60 -16.84 -21.74 10.33
CA PRO A 60 -15.95 -21.82 11.49
C PRO A 60 -15.27 -23.19 11.65
N ASN A 61 -15.79 -24.24 11.00
CA ASN A 61 -15.20 -25.58 10.99
C ASN A 61 -14.29 -25.83 9.77
N GLY A 62 -14.11 -24.82 8.90
CA GLY A 62 -13.16 -24.84 7.78
C GLY A 62 -11.98 -23.92 8.06
N ASP A 63 -11.50 -23.22 7.04
CA ASP A 63 -10.40 -22.25 7.17
C ASP A 63 -10.76 -21.07 8.10
N GLY A 64 -12.05 -20.72 8.22
CA GLY A 64 -12.54 -19.71 9.17
C GLY A 64 -12.17 -18.24 8.85
N PHE A 65 -11.44 -17.98 7.76
CA PHE A 65 -11.01 -16.64 7.35
C PHE A 65 -11.36 -16.29 5.90
N LEU A 66 -11.46 -14.98 5.64
CA LEU A 66 -11.45 -14.37 4.32
C LEU A 66 -10.02 -13.88 4.02
N ALA A 67 -9.40 -14.43 2.98
CA ALA A 67 -8.05 -14.04 2.60
C ALA A 67 -8.01 -12.61 2.05
N ILE A 68 -7.09 -11.80 2.57
CA ILE A 68 -6.71 -10.51 2.02
C ILE A 68 -5.53 -10.74 1.08
N ARG A 69 -5.61 -10.22 -0.15
CA ARG A 69 -4.59 -10.42 -1.19
C ARG A 69 -4.02 -9.11 -1.69
N SER A 70 -2.82 -9.17 -2.24
CA SER A 70 -2.11 -8.03 -2.84
C SER A 70 -2.72 -7.56 -4.17
N GLY A 71 -3.62 -8.35 -4.78
CA GLY A 71 -4.30 -8.01 -6.03
C GLY A 71 -5.61 -8.82 -6.24
N PRO A 72 -6.42 -8.47 -7.25
CA PRO A 72 -7.71 -9.10 -7.53
C PRO A 72 -7.53 -10.45 -8.22
N GLY A 73 -7.42 -11.52 -7.43
CA GLY A 73 -7.28 -12.87 -7.96
C GLY A 73 -6.61 -13.84 -6.98
N THR A 74 -6.81 -15.13 -7.19
CA THR A 74 -6.17 -16.18 -6.38
C THR A 74 -4.68 -16.34 -6.67
N GLN A 75 -4.19 -15.84 -7.80
CA GLN A 75 -2.77 -15.82 -8.18
C GLN A 75 -1.96 -14.78 -7.39
N TYR A 76 -2.60 -13.76 -6.82
CA TYR A 76 -1.93 -12.76 -6.00
C TYR A 76 -1.67 -13.29 -4.60
N ARG A 77 -0.53 -12.95 -4.02
CA ARG A 77 -0.15 -13.45 -2.69
C ARG A 77 -1.14 -13.03 -1.62
N LYS A 78 -1.34 -13.90 -0.63
CA LYS A 78 -2.07 -13.59 0.59
C LYS A 78 -1.22 -12.67 1.46
N ILE A 79 -1.82 -11.60 1.96
CA ILE A 79 -1.17 -10.57 2.77
C ILE A 79 -1.84 -10.38 4.14
N GLY A 80 -2.93 -11.09 4.39
CA GLY A 80 -3.66 -11.05 5.66
C GLY A 80 -4.95 -11.86 5.62
N GLU A 81 -5.72 -11.72 6.68
CA GLU A 81 -6.97 -12.46 6.93
C GLU A 81 -7.98 -11.55 7.64
N LEU A 82 -9.25 -11.74 7.29
CA LEU A 82 -10.39 -11.18 8.02
C LEU A 82 -11.30 -12.31 8.52
N HIS A 83 -12.02 -12.06 9.61
CA HIS A 83 -12.93 -13.02 10.24
C HIS A 83 -14.37 -12.52 10.23
N ASN A 84 -15.32 -13.44 10.46
CA ASN A 84 -16.74 -13.10 10.58
C ASN A 84 -16.92 -11.95 11.59
N GLY A 85 -17.71 -10.96 11.21
CA GLY A 85 -17.99 -9.79 12.03
C GLY A 85 -17.08 -8.59 11.80
N GLU A 86 -15.89 -8.75 11.21
CA GLU A 86 -15.02 -7.62 10.88
C GLU A 86 -15.68 -6.71 9.82
N VAL A 87 -15.53 -5.39 9.97
CA VAL A 87 -16.06 -4.39 9.05
C VAL A 87 -14.97 -3.94 8.10
N VAL A 88 -15.34 -3.77 6.84
CA VAL A 88 -14.49 -3.26 5.77
C VAL A 88 -15.18 -2.14 5.02
N TYR A 89 -14.36 -1.33 4.34
CA TYR A 89 -14.80 -0.25 3.48
C TYR A 89 -14.36 -0.55 2.06
N VAL A 90 -15.32 -0.75 1.17
CA VAL A 90 -15.15 -1.12 -0.23
C VAL A 90 -15.02 0.14 -1.06
N TYR A 91 -13.90 0.28 -1.77
CA TYR A 91 -13.59 1.45 -2.61
C TYR A 91 -13.77 1.18 -4.11
N GLU A 92 -13.50 -0.05 -4.53
CA GLU A 92 -13.73 -0.48 -5.90
C GLU A 92 -13.97 -1.99 -5.97
N GLN A 93 -14.52 -2.42 -7.10
CA GLN A 93 -14.73 -3.82 -7.41
C GLN A 93 -14.19 -4.13 -8.80
N ARG A 94 -13.45 -5.23 -8.92
CA ARG A 94 -12.95 -5.78 -10.18
C ARG A 94 -13.37 -7.25 -10.26
N GLY A 95 -14.44 -7.51 -11.02
CA GLY A 95 -15.04 -8.83 -11.08
C GLY A 95 -15.55 -9.30 -9.71
N GLN A 96 -15.06 -10.42 -9.22
CA GLN A 96 -15.43 -11.00 -7.92
C GLN A 96 -14.55 -10.52 -6.75
N TRP A 97 -13.73 -9.49 -6.96
CA TRP A 97 -12.79 -8.97 -5.98
C TRP A 97 -13.09 -7.51 -5.65
N ALA A 98 -13.10 -7.19 -4.36
CA ALA A 98 -13.26 -5.86 -3.82
C ALA A 98 -11.94 -5.35 -3.26
N GLY A 99 -11.56 -4.12 -3.62
CA GLY A 99 -10.49 -3.37 -2.98
C GLY A 99 -11.01 -2.73 -1.70
N VAL A 100 -10.46 -3.14 -0.56
CA VAL A 100 -10.97 -2.75 0.76
C VAL A 100 -9.93 -2.13 1.67
N VAL A 101 -10.41 -1.29 2.57
CA VAL A 101 -9.71 -0.86 3.79
C VAL A 101 -10.37 -1.53 4.98
N TYR A 102 -9.56 -1.96 5.96
CA TYR A 102 -10.02 -2.75 7.11
C TYR A 102 -9.35 -2.31 8.41
N ARG A 103 -9.94 -2.71 9.55
CA ARG A 103 -9.41 -2.47 10.91
C ARG A 103 -9.02 -1.00 11.16
N THR A 104 -9.90 -0.09 10.77
CA THR A 104 -9.74 1.35 11.02
C THR A 104 -11.10 1.97 11.31
N ASP A 105 -11.10 2.96 12.18
CA ASP A 105 -12.20 3.87 12.47
C ASP A 105 -12.12 5.17 11.64
N ARG A 106 -10.97 5.42 11.00
CA ARG A 106 -10.70 6.59 10.17
C ARG A 106 -10.69 6.18 8.72
N VAL A 107 -11.79 6.45 8.04
CA VAL A 107 -11.96 6.17 6.61
C VAL A 107 -12.24 7.46 5.89
N GLY A 108 -11.36 7.79 4.94
CA GLY A 108 -11.60 8.88 4.01
C GLY A 108 -12.40 8.37 2.83
N CYS A 109 -13.66 8.78 2.72
CA CYS A 109 -14.50 8.60 1.55
C CYS A 109 -15.05 9.95 1.10
N GLY A 110 -15.51 10.03 -0.13
CA GLY A 110 -16.02 11.24 -0.74
C GLY A 110 -14.98 12.06 -1.50
N ALA A 111 -13.91 11.42 -2.01
CA ALA A 111 -12.98 12.11 -2.90
C ALA A 111 -13.72 12.66 -4.13
N THR A 112 -13.44 13.90 -4.52
CA THR A 112 -14.01 14.52 -5.74
C THR A 112 -13.20 14.22 -7.00
N GLN A 113 -11.99 13.68 -6.82
CA GLN A 113 -11.12 13.24 -7.90
C GLN A 113 -10.69 11.81 -7.64
N THR A 114 -10.52 11.05 -8.73
CA THR A 114 -10.01 9.69 -8.67
C THR A 114 -8.62 9.68 -8.04
N ARG A 115 -8.42 8.83 -7.04
CA ARG A 115 -7.14 8.76 -6.31
C ARG A 115 -6.82 7.34 -5.87
N THR A 116 -5.54 7.08 -5.66
CA THR A 116 -5.08 5.85 -5.00
C THR A 116 -5.40 5.89 -3.51
N VAL A 117 -5.89 4.78 -2.97
CA VAL A 117 -6.15 4.61 -1.54
C VAL A 117 -4.86 4.23 -0.82
N THR A 118 -4.32 5.11 0.02
CA THR A 118 -2.98 4.97 0.63
C THR A 118 -2.98 4.44 2.08
N HIS A 119 -4.05 3.75 2.50
CA HIS A 119 -4.19 3.26 3.87
C HIS A 119 -3.27 2.04 4.16
N PRO A 120 -2.63 1.91 5.33
CA PRO A 120 -1.75 0.77 5.63
C PRO A 120 -2.49 -0.57 5.67
N SER A 121 -3.69 -0.60 6.25
CA SER A 121 -4.57 -1.78 6.28
C SER A 121 -5.49 -1.78 5.06
N ARG A 122 -4.96 -2.23 3.92
CA ARG A 122 -5.71 -2.33 2.67
C ARG A 122 -5.37 -3.60 1.88
N GLY A 123 -6.27 -4.04 1.02
CA GLY A 123 -6.04 -5.18 0.14
C GLY A 123 -7.29 -5.66 -0.59
N TRP A 124 -7.14 -6.75 -1.33
CA TRP A 124 -8.21 -7.32 -2.15
C TRP A 124 -8.84 -8.52 -1.47
N VAL A 125 -10.16 -8.54 -1.38
CA VAL A 125 -10.94 -9.65 -0.82
C VAL A 125 -12.00 -10.08 -1.83
N HIS A 126 -12.42 -11.33 -1.77
CA HIS A 126 -13.46 -11.82 -2.66
C HIS A 126 -14.85 -11.47 -2.11
N THR A 127 -15.76 -11.07 -2.99
CA THR A 127 -17.05 -10.44 -2.64
C THR A 127 -18.08 -11.39 -2.01
N ASN A 128 -18.03 -12.70 -2.30
CA ASN A 128 -18.89 -13.73 -1.70
C ASN A 128 -19.00 -13.70 -0.16
N TRP A 129 -18.03 -13.10 0.53
CA TRP A 129 -17.99 -13.02 1.99
C TRP A 129 -18.27 -11.61 2.53
N LEU A 130 -18.64 -10.67 1.67
CA LEU A 130 -19.09 -9.35 2.07
C LEU A 130 -20.62 -9.36 2.22
N ARG A 131 -21.10 -8.80 3.31
CA ARG A 131 -22.52 -8.56 3.57
C ARG A 131 -22.71 -7.06 3.69
N ASP A 132 -23.52 -6.50 2.81
CA ASP A 132 -23.79 -5.08 2.83
C ASP A 132 -24.44 -4.70 4.16
N LEU A 133 -23.97 -3.61 4.74
CA LEU A 133 -24.56 -3.06 5.95
C LEU A 133 -25.73 -2.11 5.65
N ALA A 134 -25.98 -1.82 4.37
CA ALA A 134 -27.18 -1.13 3.90
C ALA A 134 -28.31 -2.16 3.71
N GLY A 135 -29.14 -2.29 4.74
CA GLY A 135 -30.49 -2.86 4.63
C GLY A 135 -31.52 -1.75 4.54
#